data_AF-A0A4Q6APS0-F1
#
_entry.id   AF-A0A4Q6APS0-F1
#
_cell.length_a   1.000
_cell.length_b   1.000
_cell.length_c   1.000
_cell.angle_alpha   90.00
_cell.angle_beta   90.00
_cell.angle_gamma   90.00
#
_symmetry.space_group_name_H-M   'P 1'
#
loop_
_entity.id
_entity.type
_entity.pdbx_description
1 polymer ?
#
loop_
_entity_poly.entity_id
_entity_poly.type
_entity_poly.pdbx_seq_one_letter_code
_entity_poly.pdbx_strand_id
1 'polypeptide(L)' 'VVAIPKSVRKERMLENFNIFDFELSEEDMVSIKTLDTKASLFFDHRDPAMVKWLGTYKTVS' A
#
# COMPACT_ATOMS: atom_id res chain seq x y z
N VAL A 1 8.68 7.01 -6.81
CA VAL A 1 7.52 6.19 -6.40
C VAL A 1 6.25 6.98 -6.70
N VAL A 2 5.21 6.34 -7.24
CA VAL A 2 3.89 6.98 -7.44
C VAL A 2 2.91 6.28 -6.50
N ALA A 3 2.22 7.02 -5.64
CA ALA A 3 1.24 6.48 -4.68
C ALA A 3 -0.19 6.57 -5.24
N ILE A 4 -1.01 5.55 -5.03
CA ILE A 4 -2.42 5.49 -5.48
C ILE A 4 -3.34 5.21 -4.28
N PRO A 5 -3.58 6.21 -3.40
CA PRO A 5 -4.43 6.02 -2.23
C PRO A 5 -5.91 5.90 -2.63
N LYS A 6 -6.64 4.94 -2.02
CA LYS A 6 -8.06 4.73 -2.25
C LYS A 6 -8.89 5.17 -1.06
N SER A 7 -9.93 5.98 -1.31
CA SER A 7 -10.95 6.35 -0.32
C SER A 7 -12.33 6.45 -0.99
N VAL A 8 -13.38 6.21 -0.22
CA VAL A 8 -14.78 6.49 -0.61
C VAL A 8 -15.34 7.75 0.07
N ARG A 9 -14.61 8.30 1.04
CA ARG A 9 -14.96 9.52 1.78
C ARG A 9 -14.29 10.71 1.12
N LYS A 10 -15.08 11.71 0.75
CA LYS A 10 -14.63 12.88 0.00
C LYS A 10 -13.57 13.68 0.76
N GLU A 11 -13.74 13.82 2.07
CA GLU A 11 -12.84 14.58 2.94
C GLU A 11 -11.43 13.98 2.92
N ARG A 12 -11.34 12.64 3.02
CA ARG A 12 -10.07 11.91 2.92
C ARG A 12 -9.42 11.98 1.54
N MET A 13 -10.21 12.09 0.47
CA MET A 13 -9.65 12.25 -0.87
C MET A 13 -8.96 13.61 -1.03
N LEU A 14 -9.56 14.66 -0.46
CA LEU A 14 -8.97 16.00 -0.44
C LEU A 14 -7.69 16.02 0.41
N GLU A 15 -7.76 15.45 1.62
CA GLU A 15 -6.60 15.33 2.51
C GLU A 15 -5.44 14.57 1.87
N ASN A 16 -5.69 13.39 1.27
CA ASN A 16 -4.64 12.59 0.61
C ASN A 16 -4.00 13.30 -0.60
N PHE A 17 -4.68 14.27 -1.22
CA PHE A 17 -4.15 15.02 -2.37
C PHE A 17 -3.36 16.27 -1.93
N ASN A 18 -3.71 16.84 -0.77
CA ASN A 18 -3.07 18.03 -0.22
C ASN A 18 -1.81 17.67 0.59
N ILE A 19 -0.79 17.15 -0.08
CA ILE A 19 0.48 16.75 0.56
C ILE A 19 1.70 17.55 0.07
N PHE A 20 1.47 18.57 -0.78
CA PHE A 20 2.53 19.30 -1.47
C PHE A 20 2.95 20.60 -0.76
N ASP A 21 2.33 20.89 0.38
CA ASP A 21 2.58 22.07 1.22
C ASP A 21 3.52 21.77 2.41
N PHE A 22 4.02 20.55 2.53
CA PHE A 22 5.01 20.15 3.51
C PHE A 22 6.07 19.21 2.91
N GLU A 23 7.21 19.11 3.59
CA GLU A 23 8.27 18.16 3.29
C GLU A 23 8.68 17.42 4.57
N LEU A 24 9.14 16.18 4.42
CA LEU A 24 9.68 15.40 5.53
C LEU A 24 11.17 15.71 5.68
N SER A 25 11.61 15.93 6.92
CA SER A 25 13.03 16.12 7.20
C SER A 25 13.82 14.83 7.00
N GLU A 26 15.16 14.94 6.92
CA GLU A 26 16.01 13.76 6.85
C GLU A 26 15.83 12.84 8.08
N GLU A 27 15.62 13.43 9.26
CA GLU A 27 15.39 12.70 10.51
C GLU A 27 14.05 11.93 10.48
N ASP A 28 13.00 12.53 9.92
CA ASP A 28 11.71 11.87 9.72
C ASP A 28 11.84 10.68 8.76
N MET A 29 12.58 10.88 7.66
CA MET A 29 12.82 9.84 6.66
C MET A 29 13.62 8.67 7.24
N VAL A 30 14.64 8.95 8.07
CA VAL A 30 15.41 7.92 8.79
C VAL A 30 14.49 7.16 9.75
N SER A 31 13.66 7.85 10.51
CA SER A 31 12.73 7.24 11.47
C SER A 31 11.74 6.32 10.78
N ILE A 32 11.12 6.75 9.67
CA ILE A 32 10.18 5.94 8.89
C ILE A 32 10.85 4.67 8.35
N LYS A 33 12.11 4.75 7.90
CA LYS A 33 12.85 3.59 7.39
C LYS A 33 13.00 2.47 8.42
N THR A 34 13.02 2.79 9.72
CA THR A 34 13.12 1.78 10.78
C THR A 34 11.88 0.90 10.92
N LEU A 35 10.75 1.31 10.33
CA LEU A 35 9.48 0.60 10.38
C LEU A 35 9.34 -0.51 9.32
N ASP A 36 10.30 -0.64 8.39
CA ASP A 36 10.28 -1.69 7.37
C ASP A 36 10.48 -3.08 7.98
N THR A 37 9.43 -3.89 7.96
CA THR A 37 9.46 -5.28 8.44
C THR A 37 9.95 -6.28 7.39
N LYS A 38 10.20 -5.83 6.16
CA LYS A 38 10.60 -6.65 5.00
C LYS A 38 9.64 -7.80 4.67
N ALA A 39 8.41 -7.72 5.16
CA ALA A 39 7.36 -8.70 4.93
C ALA A 39 6.17 -8.07 4.23
N SER A 40 5.58 -8.80 3.28
CA SER A 40 4.32 -8.39 2.65
C SER A 40 3.18 -8.44 3.67
N LEU A 41 2.35 -7.40 3.72
CA LEU A 41 1.20 -7.33 4.64
C LEU A 41 0.02 -8.21 4.21
N PHE A 42 0.03 -8.74 2.98
CA PHE A 42 -1.08 -9.51 2.44
C PHE A 42 -0.71 -10.96 2.16
N PHE A 43 0.28 -11.20 1.31
CA PHE A 43 0.74 -12.55 0.96
C PHE A 43 2.11 -12.52 0.26
N ASP A 44 2.85 -13.63 0.35
CA ASP A 44 4.02 -13.88 -0.49
C ASP A 44 3.55 -14.37 -1.86
N HIS A 45 3.84 -13.61 -2.92
CA HIS A 45 3.48 -13.95 -4.29
C HIS A 45 4.16 -15.23 -4.81
N ARG A 46 5.08 -15.82 -4.05
CA ARG A 46 5.79 -17.06 -4.40
C ARG A 46 5.13 -18.31 -3.83
N ASP A 47 4.09 -18.18 -3.00
CA ASP A 47 3.35 -19.32 -2.49
C ASP A 47 2.46 -19.94 -3.60
N PRO A 48 2.72 -21.19 -4.04
CA PRO A 48 1.93 -21.84 -5.08
C PRO A 48 0.44 -22.00 -4.73
N ALA A 49 0.10 -22.07 -3.43
CA ALA A 49 -1.28 -22.17 -2.99
C ALA A 49 -2.06 -20.87 -3.26
N MET A 50 -1.41 -19.71 -3.07
CA MET A 50 -2.02 -18.39 -3.29
C MET A 50 -2.22 -18.07 -4.78
N VAL A 51 -1.27 -18.47 -5.63
CA VAL A 51 -1.40 -18.34 -7.10
C VAL A 51 -2.57 -19.17 -7.62
N LYS A 52 -2.75 -20.40 -7.11
CA LYS A 52 -3.88 -21.26 -7.45
C LYS A 52 -5.22 -20.64 -7.04
N TRP A 53 -5.31 -20.06 -5.83
CA TRP A 53 -6.52 -19.40 -5.36
C TRP A 53 -6.92 -18.20 -6.24
N LEU A 54 -5.97 -17.32 -6.56
CA LEU A 54 -6.19 -16.17 -7.46
C LEU A 54 -6.66 -16.62 -8.86
N GLY A 55 -6.09 -17.69 -9.41
CA GLY A 55 -6.46 -18.23 -10.72
C GLY A 55 -7.87 -18.82 -10.79
N THR A 56 -8.45 -19.21 -9.66
CA THR A 56 -9.81 -19.81 -9.58
C THR A 56 -10.91 -18.81 -9.21
N TYR A 57 -10.56 -17.56 -8.87
CA TYR A 57 -11.50 -16.56 -8.35
C TYR A 57 -12.61 -16.16 -9.35
N LYS A 58 -12.45 -16.47 -10.66
CA LYS A 58 -13.42 -16.14 -11.71
C LYS A 58 -14.20 -17.34 -12.25
N THR A 59 -13.98 -18.56 -11.75
CA THR A 59 -14.58 -19.79 -12.31
C THR A 59 -15.84 -20.28 -11.59
N VAL A 60 -16.40 -19.49 -10.68
CA VAL A 60 -17.70 -19.75 -10.07
C VAL A 60 -18.63 -18.59 -10.41
N SER A 61 -19.26 -18.68 -11.58
CA SER A 61 -20.39 -17.86 -12.01
C SER A 61 -21.51 -18.79 -12.44
#